data_AF-A0A6B8RKL5-F1
#
_entry.id   AF-A0A6B8RKL5-F1
#
_cell.length_a   1.000
_cell.length_b   1.000
_cell.length_c   1.000
_cell.angle_alpha   90.00
_cell.angle_beta   90.00
_cell.angle_gamma   90.00
#
_symmetry.space_group_name_H-M   'P 1'
#
loop_
_entity.id
_entity.type
_entity.pdbx_description
1 polymer ?
#
loop_
_entity_poly.entity_id
_entity_poly.type
_entity_poly.pdbx_seq_one_letter_code
_entity_poly.pdbx_strand_id
1 'polypeptide(L)'
;MKRYVFTIFIAVVLILIAIIQTWIAYQPKVGPVGNGPNDAVIWTNFTWQLFTGICFLTVGIIGIYKSKKTELNGDVKQSDS
;
A
#
# COMPACT_ATOMS: atom_id res chain seq x y z
N MET A 1 -15.64 8.05 -5.22
CA MET A 1 -15.21 7.75 -3.83
C MET A 1 -14.92 6.27 -3.55
N LYS A 2 -15.87 5.33 -3.72
CA LYS A 2 -15.70 3.89 -3.38
C LYS A 2 -14.43 3.24 -3.95
N ARG A 3 -14.06 3.56 -5.19
CA ARG A 3 -12.85 3.07 -5.85
C ARG A 3 -11.56 3.47 -5.11
N TYR A 4 -11.44 4.72 -4.69
CA TYR A 4 -10.24 5.22 -3.99
C TYR A 4 -10.14 4.70 -2.56
N VAL A 5 -11.28 4.54 -1.87
CA VAL A 5 -11.32 3.88 -0.55
C VAL A 5 -10.84 2.43 -0.66
N PHE A 6 -11.27 1.72 -1.72
CA PHE A 6 -10.78 0.37 -2.01
C PHE A 6 -9.28 0.35 -2.32
N THR A 7 -8.77 1.35 -3.06
CA THR A 7 -7.32 1.49 -3.31
C THR A 7 -6.52 1.68 -2.02
N ILE A 8 -7.00 2.51 -1.09
CA ILE A 8 -6.35 2.70 0.22
C ILE A 8 -6.37 1.41 1.02
N PHE A 9 -7.49 0.69 1.03
CA PHE A 9 -7.60 -0.60 1.71
C PHE A 9 -6.58 -1.61 1.16
N ILE A 10 -6.47 -1.74 -0.17
CA ILE A 10 -5.46 -2.60 -0.80
C ILE A 10 -4.04 -2.18 -0.41
N ALA A 11 -3.75 -0.88 -0.37
CA ALA A 11 -2.44 -0.39 0.01
C ALA A 11 -2.05 -0.81 1.44
N VAL A 12 -2.99 -0.71 2.39
CA VAL A 12 -2.80 -1.17 3.78
C VAL A 12 -2.56 -2.68 3.83
N VAL A 13 -3.35 -3.47 3.10
CA VAL A 13 -3.18 -4.92 3.02
C VAL A 13 -1.81 -5.30 2.46
N LEU A 14 -1.34 -4.63 1.41
CA LEU A 14 -0.02 -4.88 0.84
C LEU A 14 1.12 -4.58 1.82
N ILE A 15 1.01 -3.50 2.61
CA ILE A 15 2.00 -3.16 3.64
C ILE A 15 2.00 -4.24 4.74
N LEU A 16 0.83 -4.69 5.18
CA LEU A 16 0.72 -5.77 6.18
C LEU A 16 1.32 -7.09 5.67
N ILE A 17 1.07 -7.43 4.40
CA ILE A 17 1.68 -8.61 3.76
C ILE A 17 3.20 -8.50 3.75
N ALA A 18 3.76 -7.33 3.41
CA ALA A 18 5.21 -7.13 3.40
C ALA A 18 5.83 -7.34 4.80
N ILE A 19 5.17 -6.87 5.85
CA ILE A 19 5.60 -7.07 7.24
C ILE A 19 5.54 -8.55 7.62
N ILE A 20 4.43 -9.24 7.30
CA ILE A 20 4.24 -10.67 7.60
C ILE A 20 5.27 -11.53 6.87
N GLN A 21 5.53 -11.25 5.58
CA GLN A 21 6.52 -12.00 4.80
C GLN A 21 7.92 -11.86 5.38
N THR A 22 8.28 -10.64 5.80
CA THR A 22 9.56 -10.38 6.47
C THR A 22 9.64 -11.12 7.79
N TRP A 23 8.58 -11.07 8.61
CA TRP A 23 8.51 -11.81 9.87
C TRP A 23 8.68 -13.32 9.68
N ILE A 24 7.97 -13.92 8.73
CA ILE A 24 8.07 -15.36 8.41
C ILE A 24 9.48 -15.72 7.95
N ALA A 25 10.15 -14.83 7.22
CA ALA A 25 11.52 -15.07 6.73
C ALA A 25 12.54 -15.22 7.88
N TYR A 26 12.32 -14.51 8.99
CA TYR A 26 13.16 -14.57 10.20
C TYR A 26 12.68 -15.57 11.25
N GLN A 27 11.55 -16.27 11.03
CA GLN A 27 11.11 -17.29 11.98
C GLN A 27 12.09 -18.47 12.00
N PRO A 28 12.41 -19.00 13.20
CA PRO A 28 13.29 -20.15 13.34
C PRO A 28 12.66 -21.36 12.62
N LYS A 29 13.31 -21.81 11.55
CA LYS A 29 12.87 -22.99 10.80
C LYS A 29 13.43 -24.24 11.46
N VAL A 30 12.57 -25.13 11.90
CA VAL A 30 12.94 -26.47 12.35
C VAL A 30 13.11 -27.36 11.11
N GLY A 31 14.34 -27.55 10.65
CA GLY A 31 14.67 -28.33 9.44
C GLY A 31 16.19 -28.37 9.20
N PRO A 32 16.70 -29.21 8.29
CA PRO A 32 18.13 -29.30 8.02
C PRO A 32 18.66 -27.92 7.63
N VAL A 33 19.66 -27.46 8.38
CA VAL A 33 20.32 -26.15 8.23
C VAL A 33 21.07 -26.13 6.90
N GLY A 34 20.37 -25.83 5.81
CA GLY A 34 20.98 -25.25 4.62
C GLY A 34 21.37 -23.79 4.88
N ASN A 35 22.11 -23.17 3.95
CA ASN A 35 22.45 -21.74 4.00
C ASN A 35 21.28 -20.92 4.56
N GLY A 36 21.55 -20.11 5.58
CA GLY A 36 20.56 -19.31 6.28
C GLY A 36 19.78 -18.38 5.35
N PRO A 37 18.81 -17.62 5.89
CA PRO A 37 18.04 -16.66 5.11
C PRO A 37 18.97 -15.73 4.32
N ASN A 38 18.70 -15.52 3.03
CA ASN A 38 19.43 -14.53 2.25
C ASN A 38 18.85 -13.15 2.56
N ASP A 39 19.45 -12.48 3.53
CA ASP A 39 18.99 -11.18 4.03
C ASP A 39 18.87 -10.15 2.91
N ALA A 40 19.79 -10.14 1.95
CA ALA A 40 19.75 -9.19 0.83
C ALA A 40 18.48 -9.35 -0.01
N VAL A 41 18.04 -10.58 -0.27
CA VAL A 41 16.82 -10.86 -1.03
C VAL A 41 15.57 -10.49 -0.22
N ILE A 42 15.56 -10.80 1.08
CA ILE A 42 14.44 -10.50 1.98
C ILE A 42 14.23 -8.99 2.07
N TRP A 43 15.30 -8.24 2.33
CA TRP A 43 15.24 -6.77 2.43
C TRP A 43 14.90 -6.12 1.09
N THR A 44 15.45 -6.60 -0.03
CA THR A 44 15.09 -6.08 -1.36
C THR A 44 13.60 -6.27 -1.65
N ASN A 45 13.07 -7.47 -1.40
CA ASN A 45 11.64 -7.76 -1.59
C ASN A 45 10.77 -6.90 -0.67
N PHE A 46 11.13 -6.79 0.61
CA PHE A 46 10.42 -5.95 1.57
C PHE A 46 10.39 -4.49 1.13
N THR A 47 11.54 -3.91 0.77
CA THR A 47 11.63 -2.52 0.31
C THR A 47 10.77 -2.28 -0.92
N TRP A 48 10.75 -3.22 -1.87
CA TRP A 48 9.99 -3.08 -3.11
C TRP A 48 8.48 -3.19 -2.92
N GLN A 49 8.05 -4.10 -2.05
CA GLN A 49 6.66 -4.27 -1.70
C GLN A 49 6.15 -3.10 -0.85
N LEU A 50 6.98 -2.59 0.07
CA LEU A 50 6.69 -1.41 0.87
C LEU A 50 6.55 -0.15 0.00
N PHE A 51 7.50 0.07 -0.92
CA PHE A 51 7.46 1.18 -1.86
C PHE A 51 6.19 1.14 -2.72
N THR A 52 5.84 -0.05 -3.23
CA THR A 52 4.60 -0.25 -3.98
C THR A 52 3.37 0.10 -3.13
N GLY A 53 3.30 -0.38 -1.88
CA GLY A 53 2.20 -0.04 -0.95
C GLY A 53 2.07 1.46 -0.72
N ILE A 54 3.18 2.18 -0.52
CA ILE A 54 3.20 3.64 -0.36
C ILE A 54 2.69 4.36 -1.62
N CYS A 55 3.09 3.91 -2.81
CA CYS A 55 2.60 4.46 -4.08
C CYS A 55 1.08 4.29 -4.23
N PHE A 56 0.53 3.12 -3.90
CA PHE A 56 -0.92 2.91 -3.93
C PHE A 56 -1.66 3.77 -2.89
N LEU A 57 -1.07 3.94 -1.70
CA LEU A 57 -1.63 4.76 -0.63
C LEU A 57 -1.71 6.23 -1.04
N THR A 58 -0.62 6.78 -1.61
CA THR A 58 -0.56 8.17 -2.08
C THR A 58 -1.55 8.43 -3.22
N VAL A 59 -1.66 7.53 -4.20
CA VAL A 59 -2.65 7.62 -5.28
C VAL A 59 -4.08 7.58 -4.72
N GLY A 60 -4.36 6.72 -3.75
CA GLY A 60 -5.65 6.65 -3.08
C GLY A 60 -6.04 7.97 -2.39
N ILE A 61 -5.12 8.56 -1.63
CA ILE A 61 -5.33 9.85 -0.94
C ILE A 61 -5.57 10.98 -1.95
N ILE A 62 -4.71 11.10 -2.97
CA ILE A 62 -4.82 12.15 -3.99
C ILE A 62 -6.14 12.01 -4.75
N GLY A 63 -6.57 10.78 -5.07
CA GLY A 63 -7.83 10.51 -5.75
C GLY A 63 -9.06 10.95 -4.95
N ILE A 64 -9.06 10.73 -3.63
CA ILE A 64 -10.12 11.24 -2.75
C ILE A 64 -10.10 12.77 -2.70
N TYR A 65 -8.92 13.37 -2.51
CA TYR A 65 -8.79 14.83 -2.42
C TYR A 65 -9.27 15.54 -3.69
N LYS A 66 -8.88 15.03 -4.86
CA LYS A 66 -9.35 15.56 -6.16
C LYS A 66 -10.87 15.38 -6.33
N SER A 67 -11.40 14.23 -5.96
CA SER A 67 -12.85 13.96 -6.09
C SER A 67 -13.67 14.93 -5.25
N LYS A 68 -13.28 15.18 -3.99
CA LYS A 68 -13.94 16.16 -3.12
C LYS A 68 -13.86 17.59 -3.67
N LYS A 69 -12.71 17.98 -4.21
CA LYS A 69 -12.53 19.32 -4.82
C LYS A 69 -13.42 19.50 -6.06
N THR A 70 -13.60 18.46 -6.86
CA THR A 70 -14.47 18.51 -8.04
C THR A 70 -15.95 18.63 -7.66
N GLU A 71 -16.40 17.90 -6.63
CA GLU A 71 -17.78 18.02 -6.11
C GLU A 71 -18.08 19.45 -5.64
N LEU A 72 -17.21 20.03 -4.80
CA LEU A 72 -17.32 21.41 -4.32
C LEU A 72 -17.39 22.46 -5.45
N ASN A 73 -16.54 22.32 -6.48
CA ASN A 73 -16.54 23.26 -7.61
C ASN A 73 -17.74 23.09 -8.56
N GLY A 74 -18.35 21.90 -8.58
CA GLY A 74 -19.58 21.63 -9.34
C GLY A 74 -20.79 22.33 -8.72
N ASP A 75 -20.94 22.22 -7.40
CA ASP A 75 -22.03 22.86 -6.66
C ASP A 75 -21.99 24.40 -6.76
N VAL A 76 -20.80 24.99 -6.69
CA VAL A 76 -20.63 26.45 -6.84
C VAL A 76 -21.08 26.92 -8.23
N LYS A 77 -20.72 26.22 -9.31
CA LYS A 77 -21.11 26.61 -10.67
C LYS A 77 -22.62 26.49 -10.93
N GLN A 78 -23.29 25.56 -10.25
CA GLN A 78 -24.73 25.35 -10.43
C GLN A 78 -25.58 26.34 -9.61
N SER A 79 -24.99 27.02 -8.62
CA SER A 79 -25.63 28.12 -7.88
C SER A 79 -25.56 29.47 -8.61
N ASP A 80 -24.63 29.62 -9.56
CA ASP A 80 -24.38 30.88 -10.29
C ASP A 80 -25.04 30.91 -11.68
N SER A 81 -25.78 29.86 -12.07
CA SER A 81 -26.53 29.76 -13.33
C SER A 81 -28.04 29.77 -13.07
#